data_AF-A0A847WIW3-F1
#
_entry.id   AF-A0A847WIW3-F1
#
_cell.length_a   1.000
_cell.length_b   1.000
_cell.length_c   1.000
_cell.angle_alpha   90.00
_cell.angle_beta   90.00
_cell.angle_gamma   90.00
#
_symmetry.space_group_name_H-M   'P 1'
#
loop_
_entity.id
_entity.type
_entity.pdbx_description
1 polymer ?
#
loop_
_entity_poly.entity_id
_entity_poly.type
_entity_poly.pdbx_seq_one_letter_code
_entity_poly.pdbx_strand_id
1 'polypeptide(L)' 'HPRKTKLLKMAESIGCKTINGIGMIIHQGALAFKIWTGHDMPIDYIKRTLLFNE' A
#
# COMPACT_ATOMS: atom_id res chain seq x y z
N HIS A 1 6.25 11.05 -2.59
CA HIS A 1 6.14 10.31 -3.87
C HIS A 1 4.72 10.45 -4.42
N PRO A 2 4.48 10.58 -5.74
CA PRO A 2 3.13 10.81 -6.24
C PRO A 2 2.23 9.58 -6.01
N ARG A 3 1.06 9.80 -5.40
CA ARG A 3 0.07 8.74 -5.11
C ARG A 3 -0.49 8.08 -6.39
N LYS A 4 -0.50 8.83 -7.50
CA LYS A 4 -0.84 8.35 -8.84
C LYS A 4 0.31 8.62 -9.81
N THR A 5 0.96 7.57 -10.27
CA THR A 5 2.00 7.65 -11.31
C THR A 5 1.38 7.98 -12.66
N LYS A 6 2.21 8.36 -13.64
CA LYS A 6 1.76 8.60 -15.03
C LYS A 6 1.00 7.39 -15.60
N LEU A 7 1.50 6.18 -15.33
CA LEU A 7 0.86 4.92 -15.74
C LEU A 7 -0.55 4.77 -15.14
N LEU A 8 -0.70 5.03 -13.83
CA LEU A 8 -2.00 4.92 -13.17
C LEU A 8 -3.01 5.93 -13.71
N LYS A 9 -2.57 7.16 -14.03
CA LYS A 9 -3.43 8.16 -14.67
C LYS A 9 -3.89 7.72 -16.06
N MET A 10 -2.98 7.15 -16.86
CA MET A 10 -3.32 6.62 -18.18
C MET A 10 -4.30 5.45 -18.08
N ALA A 11 -4.07 4.52 -17.16
CA ALA A 11 -4.96 3.38 -16.92
C ALA A 11 -6.37 3.83 -16.47
N GLU A 12 -6.47 4.79 -15.55
CA GLU A 12 -7.77 5.36 -15.16
C GLU A 12 -8.49 6.02 -16.33
N SER A 13 -7.76 6.72 -17.22
CA SER A 13 -8.37 7.42 -18.37
C SER A 13 -9.04 6.50 -19.40
N ILE A 14 -8.66 5.22 -19.42
CA ILE A 14 -9.28 4.20 -20.28
C ILE A 14 -10.24 3.29 -19.50
N GLY A 15 -10.59 3.65 -18.26
CA GLY A 15 -11.56 2.91 -17.45
C GLY A 15 -10.98 1.69 -16.71
N CYS A 16 -9.65 1.52 -16.67
CA CYS A 16 -9.04 0.45 -15.88
C CYS A 16 -9.18 0.73 -14.37
N LYS A 17 -9.43 -0.33 -13.60
CA LYS A 17 -9.27 -0.30 -12.14
C LYS A 17 -7.78 -0.21 -11.81
N THR A 18 -7.42 0.73 -10.95
CA THR A 18 -6.04 0.99 -10.55
C THR A 18 -5.85 0.78 -9.05
N ILE A 19 -4.65 0.35 -8.68
CA ILE A 19 -4.20 0.23 -7.29
C ILE A 19 -2.80 0.87 -7.22
N ASN A 20 -2.56 1.72 -6.22
CA ASN A 20 -1.24 2.32 -6.01
C ASN A 20 -0.32 1.43 -5.17
N GLY A 21 0.93 1.87 -4.97
CA GLY A 21 1.95 1.05 -4.29
C GLY A 21 1.79 0.91 -2.77
N ILE A 22 0.91 1.66 -2.11
CA ILE A 22 0.86 1.71 -0.63
C ILE A 22 0.40 0.37 -0.07
N GLY A 23 -0.68 -0.20 -0.63
CA GLY A 23 -1.19 -1.49 -0.18
C GLY A 23 -0.12 -2.57 -0.29
N MET A 24 0.62 -2.57 -1.40
CA MET A 24 1.73 -3.49 -1.63
C MET A 24 2.83 -3.35 -0.56
N ILE A 25 3.28 -2.13 -0.26
CA ILE A 25 4.31 -1.89 0.76
C ILE A 25 3.85 -2.38 2.15
N ILE A 26 2.60 -2.11 2.51
CA ILE A 26 2.07 -2.53 3.82
C ILE A 26 2.04 -4.06 3.92
N HIS A 27 1.55 -4.75 2.88
CA HIS A 27 1.48 -6.22 2.90
C HIS A 27 2.88 -6.86 2.82
N GLN A 28 3.80 -6.27 2.06
CA GLN A 28 5.19 -6.71 2.01
C GLN A 28 5.87 -6.56 3.39
N GLY A 29 5.68 -5.42 4.06
CA GLY A 29 6.16 -5.20 5.42
C GLY A 29 5.54 -6.17 6.43
N ALA A 30 4.24 -6.48 6.28
CA ALA A 30 3.56 -7.46 7.13
C ALA A 30 4.21 -8.86 7.02
N LEU A 31 4.54 -9.27 5.79
CA LEU A 31 5.20 -10.55 5.55
C LEU A 31 6.61 -10.58 6.15
N ALA A 32 7.40 -9.53 5.92
CA ALA A 32 8.74 -9.42 6.50
C ALA A 32 8.71 -9.42 8.04
N PHE A 33 7.77 -8.69 8.63
CA PHE A 33 7.54 -8.65 10.07
C PHE A 33 7.23 -10.05 10.62
N LYS A 34 6.34 -10.79 9.96
CA LYS A 34 5.99 -12.16 10.36
C LYS A 34 7.18 -13.12 10.24
N ILE A 35 7.97 -13.02 9.17
CA ILE A 35 9.17 -13.84 8.98
C ILE A 35 10.18 -13.62 10.12
N TRP A 36 10.40 -12.37 10.52
CA TRP A 36 11.41 -12.07 11.54
C TRP A 36 10.93 -12.25 12.97
N THR A 37 9.67 -11.95 13.25
CA THR A 37 9.16 -11.91 14.63
C THR A 37 8.29 -13.11 14.98
N GLY A 38 7.78 -13.84 13.99
CA GLY A 38 6.74 -14.87 14.17
C GLY A 38 5.35 -14.31 14.46
N HIS A 39 5.17 -13.00 14.58
CA HIS A 39 3.91 -12.36 14.93
C HIS A 39 3.23 -11.72 13.71
N ASP A 40 1.90 -11.60 13.75
CA ASP A 40 1.16 -10.88 12.72
C ASP A 40 1.26 -9.36 12.95
N MET A 41 1.54 -8.62 11.87
CA MET A 41 1.62 -7.16 11.92
C MET A 41 0.21 -6.55 12.00
N PRO A 42 -0.04 -5.52 12.83
CA PRO A 42 -1.35 -4.87 12.92
C PRO A 42 -1.60 -3.96 11.69
N ILE A 43 -1.97 -4.58 10.57
CA ILE A 43 -2.14 -3.94 9.26
C ILE A 43 -3.11 -2.76 9.31
N ASP A 44 -4.24 -2.89 9.99
CA ASP A 44 -5.27 -1.84 10.01
C ASP A 44 -4.81 -0.58 10.77
N TYR A 45 -4.05 -0.77 11.85
CA TYR A 45 -3.43 0.34 12.57
C TYR A 45 -2.42 1.07 11.67
N ILE A 46 -1.53 0.30 11.02
CA ILE A 46 -0.50 0.88 10.14
C ILE A 46 -1.11 1.55 8.92
N LYS A 47 -2.16 0.97 8.31
CA LYS A 47 -2.92 1.59 7.22
C LYS A 47 -3.47 2.94 7.65
N ARG A 48 -4.10 3.03 8.82
CA ARG A 48 -4.60 4.31 9.34
C ARG A 48 -3.45 5.30 9.53
N THR A 49 -2.39 4.94 10.25
CA THR A 49 -1.27 5.84 10.54
C THR A 49 -0.58 6.37 9.28
N LEU A 50 -0.41 5.54 8.24
CA LEU A 50 0.25 5.94 6.99
C LEU A 50 -0.67 6.70 6.01
N LEU A 51 -1.99 6.63 6.18
CA LEU A 51 -2.96 7.31 5.30
C LEU A 51 -3.54 8.59 5.93
N PHE A 52 -3.54 8.72 7.26
CA PHE A 52 -4.05 9.90 7.96
C PHE A 52 -2.99 10.98 8.23
N ASN A 53 -1.70 10.62 8.22
CA ASN A 53 -0.60 11.58 8.44
C ASN A 53 -0.07 12.21 7.12
N GLU A 54 -0.92 12.33 6.10
CA GLU A 54 -0.61 13.02 4.84
C GLU A 54 -1.71 13.98 4.40
#